data_AF-A0A7W4PJD0-F1
#
_entry.id   AF-A0A7W4PJD0-F1
#
_cell.length_a   1.000
_cell.length_b   1.000
_cell.length_c   1.000
_cell.angle_alpha   90.00
_cell.angle_beta   90.00
_cell.angle_gamma   90.00
#
_symmetry.space_group_name_H-M   'P 1'
#
loop_
_entity.id
_entity.type
_entity.pdbx_description
1 polymer ?
#
loop_
_entity_poly.entity_id
_entity_poly.type
_entity_poly.pdbx_seq_one_letter_code
_entity_poly.pdbx_strand_id
1 'polypeptide(L)'
;MNVHTPSPFTGCEHGCRLRVTLASGHQAEGELQIFGGHRMLIIRDPSAPMGHRVEGPLRRADVTSVVILQSRDEVREEKRAQRFGKLVFTWEPTTRVDIRTQLEGIARAIADNPRGGDFHRRLELEAQFAHLASRIGLGQAKRAWVLAEGTWYRTHNHPPTMADLWGSELASPSCFRRPRDEDFDPDPAVRNRPAPVPSWVLHDPLSIRNMHAAFEEAGLSARIHRLGDPPHEHGAILVKMPARGRAQFEVTGRRNDAGVMCWKHAWDVLDTPTGDRRLHVVRQSVAYQKMLEVIRIGRAALQLNFSTMLDLV
;
A
#
# COMPACT_ATOMS: atom_id res chain seq x y z
N MET A 1 -15.05 -12.27 57.84
CA MET A 1 -15.54 -12.52 56.47
C MET A 1 -15.23 -11.29 55.64
N ASN A 2 -14.22 -11.34 54.76
CA ASN A 2 -13.91 -10.23 53.86
C ASN A 2 -14.90 -10.24 52.71
N VAL A 3 -15.88 -9.35 52.75
CA VAL A 3 -16.77 -9.07 51.63
C VAL A 3 -15.88 -8.47 50.53
N HIS A 4 -15.60 -9.24 49.48
CA HIS A 4 -14.99 -8.70 48.27
C HIS A 4 -15.98 -7.71 47.66
N THR A 5 -15.86 -6.43 48.01
CA THR A 5 -16.54 -5.38 47.27
C THR A 5 -16.06 -5.49 45.82
N PRO A 6 -16.95 -5.53 44.82
CA PRO A 6 -16.52 -5.48 43.43
C PRO A 6 -15.72 -4.19 43.19
N SER A 7 -14.75 -4.25 42.28
CA SER A 7 -13.99 -3.05 41.90
C SER A 7 -14.97 -2.00 41.36
N PRO A 8 -14.85 -0.71 41.72
CA PRO A 8 -15.70 0.33 41.13
C PRO A 8 -15.46 0.43 39.61
N PHE A 9 -14.35 -0.07 39.10
CA PHE A 9 -14.02 -0.14 37.67
C PHE A 9 -14.47 -1.45 36.98
N THR A 10 -15.31 -2.27 37.61
CA THR A 10 -15.81 -3.51 36.99
C THR A 10 -16.57 -3.16 35.71
N GLY A 11 -16.22 -3.79 34.59
CA GLY A 11 -16.80 -3.50 33.26
C GLY A 11 -16.26 -2.24 32.56
N CYS A 12 -15.33 -1.51 33.17
CA CYS A 12 -14.70 -0.35 32.54
C CYS A 12 -13.49 -0.77 31.69
N GLU A 13 -13.58 -0.57 30.38
CA GLU A 13 -12.50 -0.84 29.45
C GLU A 13 -11.63 0.39 29.18
N HIS A 14 -10.40 0.14 28.73
CA HIS A 14 -9.56 1.18 28.15
C HIS A 14 -10.29 1.87 26.97
N GLY A 15 -10.34 3.20 27.00
CA GLY A 15 -11.01 4.03 26.01
C GLY A 15 -12.49 4.31 26.29
N CYS A 16 -13.08 3.80 27.38
CA CYS A 16 -14.41 4.24 27.82
C CYS A 16 -14.38 5.68 28.33
N ARG A 17 -15.47 6.42 28.16
CA ARG A 17 -15.66 7.71 28.84
C ARG A 17 -16.39 7.48 30.15
N LEU A 18 -15.78 7.94 31.24
CA LEU A 18 -16.24 7.69 32.60
C LEU A 18 -16.49 8.99 33.33
N ARG A 19 -17.44 8.96 34.26
CA ARG A 19 -17.51 9.87 35.40
C ARG A 19 -17.05 9.14 36.65
N VAL A 20 -16.00 9.65 37.28
CA VAL A 20 -15.40 9.09 38.50
C VAL A 20 -15.72 10.03 39.65
N THR A 21 -16.24 9.49 40.76
CA THR A 21 -16.42 10.23 42.02
C THR A 21 -15.36 9.77 43.00
N LEU A 22 -14.51 10.68 43.45
CA LEU A 22 -13.45 10.42 44.42
C LEU A 22 -13.98 10.45 45.87
N ALA A 23 -13.24 9.83 46.78
CA ALA A 23 -13.51 9.86 48.21
C ALA A 23 -13.48 11.28 48.80
N SER A 24 -12.76 12.20 48.15
CA SER A 24 -12.73 13.64 48.50
C SER A 24 -14.03 14.38 48.13
N GLY A 25 -14.98 13.73 47.47
CA GLY A 25 -16.18 14.36 46.91
C GLY A 25 -15.96 15.02 45.54
N HIS A 26 -14.72 15.07 45.06
CA HIS A 26 -14.41 15.57 43.71
C HIS A 26 -14.99 14.63 42.64
N GLN A 27 -15.55 15.20 41.58
CA GLN A 27 -16.01 14.47 40.41
C GLN A 27 -15.21 14.87 39.18
N ALA A 28 -14.77 13.85 38.45
CA ALA A 28 -13.98 14.00 37.24
C ALA A 28 -14.62 13.22 36.09
N GLU A 29 -14.66 13.83 34.90
CA GLU A 29 -15.18 13.19 33.70
C GLU A 29 -14.11 13.17 32.61
N GLY A 30 -13.86 12.00 32.04
CA GLY A 30 -12.87 11.87 30.97
C GLY A 30 -12.76 10.47 30.41
N GLU A 31 -11.80 10.27 29.51
CA GLU A 31 -11.54 8.99 28.88
C GLU A 31 -10.57 8.15 29.72
N LEU A 32 -10.95 6.92 30.04
CA LEU A 32 -10.11 6.00 30.78
C LEU A 32 -8.95 5.51 29.91
N GLN A 33 -7.74 5.73 30.38
CA GLN A 33 -6.51 5.18 29.82
C GLN A 33 -5.86 4.25 30.84
N ILE A 34 -5.18 3.22 30.34
CA ILE A 34 -4.50 2.23 31.17
C ILE A 34 -3.05 2.15 30.71
N PHE A 35 -2.13 2.67 31.53
CA PHE A 35 -0.69 2.71 31.23
C PHE A 35 0.07 2.01 32.35
N GLY A 36 0.85 0.98 32.00
CA GLY A 36 1.64 0.24 33.00
C GLY A 36 0.81 -0.35 34.14
N GLY A 37 -0.46 -0.71 33.89
CA GLY A 37 -1.40 -1.19 34.91
C GLY A 37 -2.06 -0.09 35.74
N HIS A 38 -1.66 1.17 35.58
CA HIS A 38 -2.28 2.33 36.22
C HIS A 38 -3.46 2.85 35.40
N ARG A 39 -4.55 3.18 36.11
CA ARG A 39 -5.74 3.82 35.52
C ARG A 39 -5.57 5.32 35.60
N MET A 40 -5.73 6.00 34.47
CA MET A 40 -5.68 7.45 34.35
C MET A 40 -6.91 7.93 33.61
N LEU A 41 -7.41 9.11 33.96
CA LEU A 41 -8.52 9.76 33.27
C LEU A 41 -7.96 10.92 32.45
N ILE A 42 -8.11 10.88 31.12
CA ILE A 42 -7.80 12.01 30.25
C ILE A 42 -9.04 12.89 30.16
N ILE A 43 -8.94 14.10 30.68
CA ILE A 43 -10.03 15.07 30.75
C ILE A 43 -9.73 16.16 29.73
N ARG A 44 -10.67 16.44 28.83
CA ARG A 44 -10.55 17.57 27.90
C ARG A 44 -10.54 18.87 28.70
N ASP A 45 -9.49 19.65 28.52
CA ASP A 45 -9.29 20.93 29.22
C ASP A 45 -8.64 21.92 28.25
N PRO A 46 -9.42 22.84 27.64
CA PRO A 46 -8.90 23.82 26.70
C PRO A 46 -7.85 24.77 27.29
N SER A 47 -7.80 24.89 28.62
CA SER A 47 -6.83 25.75 29.32
C SER A 47 -5.48 25.06 29.57
N ALA A 48 -5.43 23.73 29.43
CA ALA A 48 -4.20 22.97 29.59
C ALA A 48 -3.28 23.10 28.35
N PRO A 49 -1.95 23.07 28.49
CA PRO A 49 -0.99 23.23 27.38
C PRO A 49 -1.18 22.25 26.22
N MET A 50 -1.72 21.07 26.50
CA MET A 50 -1.96 20.01 25.50
C MET A 50 -3.46 19.86 25.17
N GLY A 51 -4.32 20.78 25.62
CA GLY A 51 -5.77 20.69 25.48
C GLY A 51 -6.44 19.61 26.32
N HIS A 52 -5.68 18.94 27.19
CA HIS A 52 -6.15 17.94 28.13
C HIS A 52 -5.34 17.98 29.42
N ARG A 53 -6.01 17.63 30.52
CA ARG A 53 -5.38 17.31 31.80
C ARG A 53 -5.51 15.82 32.07
N VAL A 54 -4.59 15.28 32.85
CA VAL A 54 -4.59 13.87 33.24
C VAL A 54 -4.84 13.79 34.74
N GLU A 55 -5.80 12.96 35.12
CA GLU A 55 -6.10 12.68 36.52
C GLU A 55 -5.76 11.22 36.83
N GLY A 56 -4.81 11.02 37.74
CA GLY A 56 -4.38 9.70 38.15
C GLY A 56 -2.94 9.65 38.66
N PRO A 57 -2.46 8.47 39.08
CA PRO A 57 -3.13 7.17 38.97
C PRO A 57 -4.33 7.01 39.92
N LEU A 58 -5.49 6.63 39.38
CA LEU A 58 -6.71 6.36 40.15
C LEU A 58 -6.56 5.05 40.93
N ARG A 59 -6.42 5.16 42.25
CA ARG A 59 -6.39 4.00 43.13
C ARG A 59 -7.80 3.65 43.58
N ARG A 60 -8.06 2.36 43.77
CA ARG A 60 -9.36 1.87 44.21
C ARG A 60 -9.84 2.50 45.54
N ALA A 61 -8.92 2.74 46.47
CA ALA A 61 -9.24 3.32 47.78
C ALA A 61 -9.74 4.77 47.68
N ASP A 62 -9.37 5.47 46.61
CA ASP A 62 -9.66 6.89 46.42
C ASP A 62 -10.95 7.11 45.61
N VAL A 63 -11.62 6.03 45.16
CA VAL A 63 -12.77 6.08 44.24
C VAL A 63 -14.01 5.51 44.92
N THR A 64 -15.03 6.34 45.07
CA THR A 64 -16.32 5.99 45.67
C THR A 64 -17.26 5.35 44.65
N SER A 65 -17.31 5.89 43.43
CA SER A 65 -18.15 5.36 42.36
C SER A 65 -17.61 5.69 40.97
N VAL A 66 -17.99 4.88 39.99
CA VAL A 66 -17.69 5.09 38.58
C VAL A 66 -18.95 4.86 37.77
N VAL A 67 -19.24 5.78 36.86
CA VAL A 67 -20.34 5.67 35.90
C VAL A 67 -19.73 5.65 34.50
N ILE A 68 -20.05 4.64 33.71
CA ILE A 68 -19.72 4.61 32.28
C ILE A 68 -20.70 5.53 31.56
N LEU A 69 -20.20 6.63 31.02
CA LEU A 69 -21.01 7.57 30.23
C LEU A 69 -21.08 7.15 28.77
N GLN A 70 -19.97 6.65 28.24
CA GLN A 70 -19.89 6.08 26.90
C GLN A 70 -18.97 4.86 26.94
N SER A 71 -19.40 3.80 26.28
CA SER A 71 -18.58 2.63 25.98
C SER A 71 -17.40 2.98 25.07
N ARG A 72 -16.40 2.11 25.04
CA ARG A 72 -15.25 2.25 24.14
C ARG A 72 -15.66 2.37 22.68
N ASP A 73 -16.67 1.62 22.27
CA ASP A 73 -17.10 1.57 20.87
C ASP A 73 -17.88 2.83 20.48
N GLU A 74 -18.69 3.39 21.39
CA GLU A 74 -19.31 4.71 21.20
C GLU A 74 -18.28 5.83 21.13
N VAL A 75 -17.26 5.84 22.01
CA VAL A 75 -16.16 6.82 21.95
C VAL A 75 -15.39 6.71 20.63
N ARG A 76 -15.15 5.48 20.15
CA ARG A 76 -14.49 5.24 18.86
C ARG A 76 -15.34 5.74 17.69
N GLU A 77 -16.65 5.52 17.73
CA GLU A 77 -17.56 6.00 16.70
C GLU A 77 -17.67 7.52 16.69
N GLU A 78 -17.74 8.16 17.86
CA GLU A 78 -17.72 9.63 17.97
C GLU A 78 -16.41 10.22 17.42
N LYS A 79 -15.25 9.66 17.82
CA LYS A 79 -13.95 10.08 17.29
C LYS A 79 -13.85 9.84 15.77
N ARG A 80 -14.46 8.77 15.26
CA ARG A 80 -14.52 8.48 13.83
C ARG A 80 -15.36 9.52 13.10
N ALA A 81 -16.56 9.83 13.60
CA ALA A 81 -17.42 10.86 13.04
C ALA A 81 -16.74 12.24 13.03
N GLN A 82 -16.07 12.61 14.13
CA GLN A 82 -15.25 13.84 14.21
C GLN A 82 -14.12 13.85 13.17
N ARG A 83 -13.45 12.72 12.97
CA ARG A 83 -12.33 12.61 12.01
C ARG A 83 -12.79 12.64 10.56
N PHE A 84 -13.97 12.07 10.25
CA PHE A 84 -14.49 12.04 8.89
C PHE A 84 -15.22 13.31 8.51
N GLY A 85 -15.70 14.10 9.49
CA GLY A 85 -16.48 15.29 9.23
C GLY A 85 -17.67 15.00 8.33
N LYS A 86 -17.91 15.86 7.32
CA LYS A 86 -19.01 15.65 6.37
C LYS A 86 -18.71 14.48 5.42
N LEU A 87 -19.51 13.42 5.45
CA LEU A 87 -19.31 12.29 4.55
C LEU A 87 -19.52 12.68 3.09
N VAL A 88 -18.71 12.13 2.18
CA VAL A 88 -18.95 12.22 0.72
C VAL A 88 -20.15 11.36 0.32
N PHE A 89 -20.22 10.16 0.90
CA PHE A 89 -21.30 9.20 0.70
C PHE A 89 -21.90 8.82 2.06
N THR A 90 -23.22 8.82 2.17
CA THR A 90 -23.95 8.51 3.42
C THR A 90 -24.44 7.07 3.51
N TRP A 91 -24.33 6.31 2.43
CA TRP A 91 -24.79 4.93 2.32
C TRP A 91 -23.61 3.97 2.43
N GLU A 92 -23.84 2.81 3.04
CA GLU A 92 -22.82 1.80 3.27
C GLU A 92 -22.56 1.01 1.97
N PRO A 93 -21.30 0.92 1.48
CA PRO A 93 -21.03 0.16 0.28
C PRO A 93 -21.02 -1.34 0.58
N THR A 94 -21.78 -2.10 -0.22
CA THR A 94 -21.97 -3.55 -0.04
C THR A 94 -21.47 -4.37 -1.20
N THR A 95 -21.39 -3.79 -2.41
CA THR A 95 -20.91 -4.47 -3.61
C THR A 95 -19.53 -3.99 -4.04
N ARG A 96 -18.88 -4.76 -4.92
CA ARG A 96 -17.64 -4.36 -5.58
C ARG A 96 -17.77 -3.02 -6.32
N VAL A 97 -18.89 -2.81 -7.01
CA VAL A 97 -19.15 -1.58 -7.78
C VAL A 97 -19.29 -0.40 -6.83
N ASP A 98 -20.06 -0.57 -5.76
CA ASP A 98 -20.24 0.46 -4.73
C ASP A 98 -18.91 0.94 -4.15
N ILE A 99 -18.08 -0.02 -3.73
CA ILE A 99 -16.77 0.26 -3.10
C ILE A 99 -15.87 1.01 -4.07
N ARG A 100 -15.83 0.58 -5.34
CA ARG A 100 -15.07 1.25 -6.39
C ARG A 100 -15.56 2.66 -6.60
N THR A 101 -16.87 2.86 -6.80
CA THR A 101 -17.49 4.17 -6.99
C THR A 101 -17.22 5.10 -5.82
N GLN A 102 -17.31 4.63 -4.58
CA GLN A 102 -17.02 5.46 -3.43
C GLN A 102 -15.53 5.83 -3.33
N LEU A 103 -14.60 4.89 -3.54
CA LEU A 103 -13.17 5.20 -3.52
C LEU A 103 -12.77 6.19 -4.62
N GLU A 104 -13.27 6.01 -5.84
CA GLU A 104 -13.04 6.92 -6.97
C GLU A 104 -13.67 8.30 -6.69
N GLY A 105 -14.89 8.33 -6.15
CA GLY A 105 -15.58 9.57 -5.81
C GLY A 105 -14.89 10.36 -4.71
N ILE A 106 -14.43 9.69 -3.65
CA ILE A 106 -13.64 10.35 -2.59
C ILE A 106 -12.29 10.82 -3.15
N ALA A 107 -11.62 10.02 -4.00
CA ALA A 107 -10.36 10.43 -4.63
C ALA A 107 -10.52 11.69 -5.51
N ARG A 108 -11.61 11.81 -6.27
CA ARG A 108 -11.95 13.03 -7.01
C ARG A 108 -12.22 14.20 -6.08
N ALA A 109 -12.98 14.00 -4.99
CA ALA A 109 -13.22 15.04 -4.00
C ALA A 109 -11.92 15.53 -3.33
N ILE A 110 -10.95 14.64 -3.10
CA ILE A 110 -9.61 15.03 -2.61
C ILE A 110 -8.88 15.86 -3.67
N ALA A 111 -8.97 15.48 -4.95
CA ALA A 111 -8.33 16.20 -6.05
C ALA A 111 -8.91 17.60 -6.26
N ASP A 112 -10.21 17.78 -6.00
CA ASP A 112 -10.90 19.07 -6.04
C ASP A 112 -10.58 19.98 -4.84
N ASN A 113 -9.95 19.43 -3.78
CA ASN A 113 -9.43 20.16 -2.62
C ASN A 113 -7.89 20.12 -2.61
N PRO A 114 -7.22 20.85 -3.53
CA PRO A 114 -5.77 20.82 -3.67
C PRO A 114 -5.06 21.36 -2.42
N ARG A 115 -3.76 21.10 -2.34
CA ARG A 115 -2.89 21.64 -1.27
C ARG A 115 -2.90 23.17 -1.38
N GLY A 116 -3.60 23.83 -0.45
CA GLY A 116 -3.88 25.27 -0.45
C GLY A 116 -5.37 25.63 -0.30
N GLY A 117 -6.28 24.65 -0.43
CA GLY A 117 -7.71 24.80 -0.09
C GLY A 117 -8.00 24.58 1.39
N ASP A 118 -9.24 24.17 1.72
CA ASP A 118 -9.62 23.82 3.09
C ASP A 118 -8.83 22.58 3.57
N PHE A 119 -7.81 22.84 4.39
CA PHE A 119 -6.93 21.82 4.94
C PHE A 119 -7.68 20.81 5.80
N HIS A 120 -8.65 21.26 6.61
CA HIS A 120 -9.44 20.36 7.46
C HIS A 120 -10.29 19.43 6.60
N ARG A 121 -10.95 19.99 5.59
CA ARG A 121 -11.75 19.18 4.67
C ARG A 121 -10.92 18.14 3.95
N ARG A 122 -9.70 18.49 3.54
CA ARG A 122 -8.80 17.53 2.90
C ARG A 122 -8.42 16.38 3.84
N LEU A 123 -8.08 16.67 5.10
CA LEU A 123 -7.77 15.64 6.09
C LEU A 123 -8.96 14.69 6.34
N GLU A 124 -10.17 15.23 6.40
CA GLU A 124 -11.41 14.45 6.52
C GLU A 124 -11.59 13.49 5.34
N LEU A 125 -11.42 13.98 4.11
CA LEU A 125 -11.54 13.18 2.89
C LEU A 125 -10.46 12.09 2.81
N GLU A 126 -9.21 12.43 3.14
CA GLU A 126 -8.10 11.46 3.21
C GLU A 126 -8.38 10.39 4.28
N ALA A 127 -9.00 10.75 5.41
CA ALA A 127 -9.43 9.81 6.43
C ALA A 127 -10.56 8.89 5.97
N GLN A 128 -11.57 9.42 5.28
CA GLN A 128 -12.65 8.63 4.67
C GLN A 128 -12.10 7.64 3.64
N PHE A 129 -11.24 8.09 2.72
CA PHE A 129 -10.58 7.24 1.73
C PHE A 129 -9.76 6.13 2.40
N ALA A 130 -8.91 6.49 3.37
CA ALA A 130 -8.07 5.54 4.07
C ALA A 130 -8.90 4.50 4.84
N HIS A 131 -10.03 4.90 5.41
CA HIS A 131 -10.94 3.98 6.10
C HIS A 131 -11.54 2.96 5.14
N LEU A 132 -12.17 3.41 4.05
CA LEU A 132 -12.80 2.53 3.07
C LEU A 132 -11.76 1.61 2.40
N ALA A 133 -10.60 2.14 2.02
CA ALA A 133 -9.51 1.35 1.46
C ALA A 133 -8.97 0.31 2.46
N SER A 134 -9.00 0.59 3.76
CA SER A 134 -8.56 -0.35 4.80
C SER A 134 -9.61 -1.42 5.09
N ARG A 135 -10.91 -1.12 4.95
CA ARG A 135 -12.01 -2.09 5.08
C ARG A 135 -11.84 -3.27 4.11
N ILE A 136 -11.40 -3.00 2.88
CA ILE A 136 -11.11 -4.04 1.87
C ILE A 136 -9.64 -4.47 1.82
N GLY A 137 -8.77 -3.95 2.70
CA GLY A 137 -7.34 -4.28 2.68
C GLY A 137 -6.62 -3.86 1.38
N LEU A 138 -7.07 -2.79 0.72
CA LEU A 138 -6.43 -2.29 -0.51
C LEU A 138 -5.00 -1.84 -0.20
N GLY A 139 -4.01 -2.38 -0.93
CA GLY A 139 -2.59 -2.07 -0.69
C GLY A 139 -2.19 -0.64 -1.05
N GLN A 140 -1.08 -0.15 -0.47
CA GLN A 140 -0.61 1.23 -0.65
C GLN A 140 -0.39 1.62 -2.12
N ALA A 141 0.25 0.75 -2.92
CA ALA A 141 0.50 1.01 -4.34
C ALA A 141 -0.79 1.18 -5.17
N LYS A 142 -1.84 0.45 -4.80
CA LYS A 142 -3.17 0.51 -5.41
C LYS A 142 -3.93 1.76 -4.97
N ARG A 143 -3.83 2.12 -3.69
CA ARG A 143 -4.35 3.40 -3.18
C ARG A 143 -3.74 4.60 -3.90
N ALA A 144 -2.42 4.59 -4.11
CA ALA A 144 -1.72 5.65 -4.81
C ALA A 144 -2.22 5.82 -6.25
N TRP A 145 -2.48 4.70 -6.95
CA TRP A 145 -3.10 4.72 -8.28
C TRP A 145 -4.47 5.39 -8.26
N VAL A 146 -5.39 4.96 -7.39
CA VAL A 146 -6.76 5.51 -7.32
C VAL A 146 -6.76 7.02 -7.05
N LEU A 147 -5.87 7.48 -6.16
CA LEU A 147 -5.73 8.92 -5.88
C LEU A 147 -5.18 9.71 -7.07
N ALA A 148 -4.20 9.16 -7.79
CA ALA A 148 -3.64 9.78 -8.99
C ALA A 148 -4.68 9.81 -10.14
N GLU A 149 -5.43 8.72 -10.32
CA GLU A 149 -6.54 8.64 -11.27
C GLU A 149 -7.65 9.67 -10.95
N GLY A 150 -7.98 9.88 -9.68
CA GLY A 150 -8.89 10.95 -9.25
C GLY A 150 -8.43 12.35 -9.68
N THR A 151 -7.11 12.59 -9.69
CA THR A 151 -6.53 13.84 -10.19
C THR A 151 -6.56 13.92 -11.72
N TRP A 152 -6.28 12.81 -12.40
CA TRP A 152 -6.26 12.73 -13.86
C TRP A 152 -7.60 13.11 -14.50
N TYR A 153 -8.71 12.61 -13.94
CA TYR A 153 -10.06 12.89 -14.45
C TYR A 153 -10.49 14.35 -14.32
N ARG A 154 -9.72 15.22 -13.66
CA ARG A 154 -10.02 16.66 -13.63
C ARG A 154 -9.85 17.32 -15.00
N THR A 155 -8.97 16.78 -15.84
CA THR A 155 -8.63 17.38 -17.14
C THR A 155 -8.81 16.41 -18.30
N HIS A 156 -9.17 15.15 -18.05
CA HIS A 156 -9.24 14.10 -19.07
C HIS A 156 -10.52 13.26 -18.91
N ASN A 157 -11.08 12.80 -20.03
CA ASN A 157 -12.32 12.00 -20.09
C ASN A 157 -12.08 10.51 -20.42
N HIS A 158 -10.87 10.01 -20.17
CA HIS A 158 -10.47 8.64 -20.48
C HIS A 158 -9.59 8.09 -19.35
N PRO A 159 -9.55 6.76 -19.16
CA PRO A 159 -8.71 6.16 -18.12
C PRO A 159 -7.22 6.44 -18.35
N PRO A 160 -6.46 6.75 -17.28
CA PRO A 160 -5.03 6.97 -17.41
C PRO A 160 -4.28 5.67 -17.69
N THR A 161 -3.17 5.79 -18.39
CA THR A 161 -2.11 4.78 -18.46
C THR A 161 -1.09 4.96 -17.32
N MET A 162 -0.18 4.00 -17.15
CA MET A 162 0.92 4.11 -16.19
C MET A 162 1.80 5.35 -16.44
N ALA A 163 2.10 5.63 -17.72
CA ALA A 163 2.95 6.75 -18.10
C ALA A 163 2.32 8.11 -17.74
N ASP A 164 1.00 8.21 -17.86
CA ASP A 164 0.23 9.42 -17.53
C ASP A 164 0.34 9.79 -16.04
N LEU A 165 0.40 8.79 -15.15
CA LEU A 165 0.39 9.01 -13.70
C LEU A 165 1.78 9.03 -13.06
N TRP A 166 2.75 8.29 -13.63
CA TRP A 166 4.07 8.08 -13.02
C TRP A 166 5.23 8.74 -13.79
N GLY A 167 4.97 9.34 -14.95
CA GLY A 167 5.99 9.95 -15.82
C GLY A 167 6.93 8.93 -16.50
N SER A 168 6.71 7.64 -16.24
CA SER A 168 7.41 6.51 -16.86
C SER A 168 6.40 5.40 -17.11
N GLU A 169 6.59 4.65 -18.21
CA GLU A 169 5.79 3.46 -18.52
C GLU A 169 5.99 2.32 -17.50
N LEU A 170 6.99 2.43 -16.63
CA LEU A 170 7.32 1.45 -15.60
C LEU A 170 7.29 2.09 -14.21
N ALA A 171 6.59 1.46 -13.26
CA ALA A 171 6.61 1.88 -11.87
C ALA A 171 7.10 0.76 -10.94
N SER A 172 7.63 1.15 -9.78
CA SER A 172 7.91 0.19 -8.72
C SER A 172 6.58 -0.39 -8.22
N PRO A 173 6.39 -1.73 -8.22
CA PRO A 173 5.14 -2.35 -7.76
C PRO A 173 4.81 -2.05 -6.29
N SER A 174 5.82 -1.68 -5.49
CA SER A 174 5.65 -1.28 -4.09
C SER A 174 5.08 0.13 -3.94
N CYS A 175 5.28 0.99 -4.95
CA CYS A 175 4.91 2.40 -4.89
C CYS A 175 3.63 2.68 -5.67
N PHE A 176 3.44 2.01 -6.81
CA PHE A 176 2.37 2.35 -7.74
C PHE A 176 1.94 1.13 -8.55
N ARG A 177 0.65 0.78 -8.52
CA ARG A 177 0.09 -0.34 -9.28
C ARG A 177 -1.40 -0.16 -9.51
N ARG A 178 -1.86 -0.38 -10.74
CA ARG A 178 -3.29 -0.37 -11.05
C ARG A 178 -4.05 -1.46 -10.27
N PRO A 179 -5.13 -1.11 -9.55
CA PRO A 179 -6.03 -2.08 -8.95
C PRO A 179 -6.76 -2.87 -10.05
N ARG A 180 -6.97 -4.16 -9.83
CA ARG A 180 -7.90 -4.99 -10.60
C ARG A 180 -9.32 -4.76 -10.11
N ASP A 181 -10.31 -5.14 -10.89
CA ASP A 181 -11.70 -5.08 -10.45
C ASP A 181 -11.94 -5.93 -9.18
N GLU A 182 -11.34 -7.11 -9.09
CA GLU A 182 -11.47 -7.99 -7.93
C GLU A 182 -10.91 -7.37 -6.66
N ASP A 183 -10.00 -6.39 -6.74
CA ASP A 183 -9.42 -5.76 -5.55
C ASP A 183 -10.42 -4.89 -4.78
N PHE A 184 -11.55 -4.55 -5.41
CA PHE A 184 -12.65 -3.79 -4.79
C PHE A 184 -13.74 -4.70 -4.21
N ASP A 185 -13.64 -6.02 -4.37
CA ASP A 185 -14.64 -6.96 -3.87
C ASP A 185 -14.69 -6.93 -2.33
N PRO A 186 -15.87 -6.94 -1.67
CA PRO A 186 -15.96 -7.02 -0.22
C PRO A 186 -15.43 -8.34 0.37
N ASP A 187 -15.41 -9.43 -0.39
CA ASP A 187 -14.91 -10.73 0.06
C ASP A 187 -13.38 -10.84 -0.08
N PRO A 188 -12.63 -11.04 1.03
CA PRO A 188 -11.18 -11.26 0.96
C PRO A 188 -10.78 -12.48 0.12
N ALA A 189 -11.60 -13.52 0.01
CA ALA A 189 -11.28 -14.71 -0.79
C ALA A 189 -11.20 -14.38 -2.29
N VAL A 190 -12.10 -13.51 -2.77
CA VAL A 190 -12.08 -13.01 -4.16
C VAL A 190 -10.87 -12.12 -4.39
N ARG A 191 -10.61 -11.15 -3.48
CA ARG A 191 -9.47 -10.22 -3.59
C ARG A 191 -8.12 -10.95 -3.62
N ASN A 192 -7.96 -11.95 -2.76
CA ASN A 192 -6.71 -12.69 -2.60
C ASN A 192 -6.48 -13.72 -3.71
N ARG A 193 -7.47 -13.94 -4.58
CA ARG A 193 -7.30 -14.84 -5.73
C ARG A 193 -6.22 -14.27 -6.66
N PRO A 194 -5.18 -15.05 -6.99
CA PRO A 194 -4.20 -14.63 -7.97
C PRO A 194 -4.90 -14.31 -9.29
N ALA A 195 -4.52 -13.20 -9.93
CA ALA A 195 -4.98 -12.96 -11.29
C ALA A 195 -4.46 -14.10 -12.17
N PRO A 196 -5.31 -14.73 -13.00
CA PRO A 196 -4.82 -15.71 -13.94
C PRO A 196 -3.81 -15.03 -14.86
N VAL A 197 -2.62 -15.60 -14.93
CA VAL A 197 -1.62 -15.20 -15.92
C VAL A 197 -2.12 -15.72 -17.27
N PRO A 198 -2.20 -14.90 -18.32
CA PRO A 198 -2.64 -15.37 -19.63
C PRO A 198 -1.79 -16.56 -20.10
N SER A 199 -2.41 -17.57 -20.72
CA SER A 199 -1.72 -18.81 -21.12
C SER A 199 -0.51 -18.53 -22.02
N TRP A 200 -0.65 -17.60 -22.96
CA TRP A 200 0.43 -17.17 -23.84
C TRP A 200 1.62 -16.56 -23.08
N VAL A 201 1.41 -15.89 -21.94
CA VAL A 201 2.51 -15.39 -21.08
C VAL A 201 3.24 -16.54 -20.39
N LEU A 202 2.49 -17.56 -19.95
CA LEU A 202 3.08 -18.75 -19.30
C LEU A 202 3.96 -19.53 -20.27
N HIS A 203 3.53 -19.66 -21.52
CA HIS A 203 4.25 -20.38 -22.57
C HIS A 203 5.33 -19.54 -23.28
N ASP A 204 5.31 -18.21 -23.13
CA ASP A 204 6.35 -17.33 -23.68
C ASP A 204 7.63 -17.44 -22.83
N PRO A 205 8.71 -18.08 -23.34
CA PRO A 205 9.95 -18.24 -22.58
C PRO A 205 10.61 -16.89 -22.26
N LEU A 206 10.25 -15.84 -22.99
CA LEU A 206 10.75 -14.49 -22.80
C LEU A 206 9.87 -13.62 -21.93
N SER A 207 8.75 -14.13 -21.40
CA SER A 207 7.94 -13.35 -20.47
C SER A 207 8.76 -12.89 -19.26
N ILE A 208 8.39 -11.78 -18.64
CA ILE A 208 9.11 -11.22 -17.48
C ILE A 208 9.28 -12.26 -16.37
N ARG A 209 8.25 -13.09 -16.16
CA ARG A 209 8.28 -14.19 -15.18
C ARG A 209 9.31 -15.25 -15.57
N ASN A 210 9.28 -15.73 -16.81
CA ASN A 210 10.14 -16.82 -17.25
C ASN A 210 11.60 -16.37 -17.37
N MET A 211 11.85 -15.13 -17.77
CA MET A 211 13.18 -14.53 -17.74
C MET A 211 13.72 -14.32 -16.33
N HIS A 212 12.88 -13.92 -15.38
CA HIS A 212 13.27 -13.83 -13.97
C HIS A 212 13.67 -15.21 -13.41
N ALA A 213 12.86 -16.24 -13.68
CA ALA A 213 13.18 -17.62 -13.31
C ALA A 213 14.49 -18.12 -13.95
N ALA A 214 14.69 -17.84 -15.25
CA ALA A 214 15.92 -18.24 -15.96
C ALA A 214 17.19 -17.60 -15.36
N PHE A 215 17.11 -16.36 -14.87
CA PHE A 215 18.24 -15.75 -14.15
C PHE A 215 18.50 -16.45 -12.81
N GLU A 216 17.46 -16.80 -12.06
CA GLU A 216 17.60 -17.52 -10.78
C GLU A 216 18.18 -18.93 -10.98
N GLU A 217 17.71 -19.66 -12.00
CA GLU A 217 18.23 -20.99 -12.38
C GLU A 217 19.70 -20.94 -12.83
N ALA A 218 20.12 -19.86 -13.48
CA ALA A 218 21.53 -19.62 -13.82
C ALA A 218 22.41 -19.31 -12.57
N GLY A 219 21.81 -19.18 -11.39
CA GLY A 219 22.46 -18.85 -10.12
C GLY A 219 22.70 -17.35 -9.92
N LEU A 220 21.94 -16.49 -10.60
CA LEU A 220 22.06 -15.04 -10.48
C LEU A 220 21.04 -14.49 -9.47
N SER A 221 21.46 -13.50 -8.67
CA SER A 221 20.56 -12.79 -7.76
C SER A 221 19.74 -11.76 -8.54
N ALA A 222 18.56 -12.13 -9.01
CA ALA A 222 17.64 -11.27 -9.74
C ALA A 222 16.41 -10.86 -8.91
N ARG A 223 15.85 -9.68 -9.17
CA ARG A 223 14.56 -9.24 -8.62
C ARG A 223 13.77 -8.45 -9.64
N ILE A 224 12.46 -8.67 -9.73
CA ILE A 224 11.57 -7.78 -10.47
C ILE A 224 11.55 -6.42 -9.75
N HIS A 225 11.99 -5.38 -10.45
CA HIS A 225 12.16 -4.04 -9.89
C HIS A 225 11.04 -3.10 -10.29
N ARG A 226 10.64 -3.13 -11.56
CA ARG A 226 9.56 -2.28 -12.10
C ARG A 226 8.67 -3.10 -13.02
N LEU A 227 7.39 -2.76 -13.06
CA LEU A 227 6.40 -3.37 -13.95
C LEU A 227 5.58 -2.27 -14.62
N GLY A 228 5.17 -2.54 -15.86
CA GLY A 228 4.20 -1.73 -16.58
C GLY A 228 2.77 -2.11 -16.21
N ASP A 229 1.82 -1.53 -16.94
CA ASP A 229 0.41 -1.90 -16.92
C ASP A 229 -0.05 -2.16 -18.36
N PRO A 230 -0.36 -3.42 -18.75
CA PRO A 230 -0.35 -4.63 -17.93
C PRO A 230 1.06 -5.11 -17.50
N PRO A 231 1.20 -5.79 -16.33
CA PRO A 231 2.50 -6.21 -15.81
C PRO A 231 3.31 -7.21 -16.66
N HIS A 232 2.71 -7.84 -17.66
CA HIS A 232 3.36 -8.84 -18.52
C HIS A 232 3.81 -8.29 -19.88
N GLU A 233 3.48 -7.03 -20.19
CA GLU A 233 3.85 -6.37 -21.46
C GLU A 233 5.18 -5.64 -21.39
N HIS A 234 5.50 -5.06 -20.23
CA HIS A 234 6.74 -4.31 -20.01
C HIS A 234 7.18 -4.47 -18.55
N GLY A 235 8.47 -4.68 -18.32
CA GLY A 235 9.03 -4.75 -16.96
C GLY A 235 10.54 -4.61 -16.94
N ALA A 236 11.08 -4.42 -15.73
CA ALA A 236 12.51 -4.36 -15.48
C ALA A 236 12.91 -5.28 -14.33
N ILE A 237 13.97 -6.05 -14.55
CA ILE A 237 14.58 -6.96 -13.59
C ILE A 237 15.95 -6.40 -13.22
N LEU A 238 16.22 -6.26 -11.93
CA LEU A 238 17.57 -5.93 -11.45
C LEU A 238 18.33 -7.22 -11.18
N VAL A 239 19.46 -7.40 -11.85
CA VAL A 239 20.37 -8.54 -11.67
C VAL A 239 21.62 -8.05 -10.96
N LYS A 240 21.84 -8.52 -9.72
CA LYS A 240 23.02 -8.15 -8.93
C LYS A 240 24.25 -8.88 -9.41
N MET A 241 25.37 -8.17 -9.42
CA MET A 241 26.67 -8.66 -9.86
C MET A 241 27.61 -8.84 -8.66
N PRO A 242 28.55 -9.80 -8.72
CA PRO A 242 29.45 -10.11 -7.61
C PRO A 242 30.60 -9.10 -7.51
N ALA A 243 30.29 -7.84 -7.21
CA ALA A 243 31.26 -6.78 -6.98
C ALA A 243 30.89 -5.94 -5.74
N ARG A 244 31.88 -5.28 -5.13
CA ARG A 244 31.66 -4.44 -3.94
C ARG A 244 30.74 -3.25 -4.26
N GLY A 245 29.81 -2.96 -3.35
CA GLY A 245 28.87 -1.85 -3.45
C GLY A 245 27.65 -2.15 -4.33
N ARG A 246 26.97 -1.11 -4.81
CA ARG A 246 25.86 -1.25 -5.76
C ARG A 246 26.45 -1.58 -7.15
N ALA A 247 26.37 -2.86 -7.52
CA ALA A 247 26.82 -3.38 -8.80
C ALA A 247 25.70 -4.26 -9.38
N GLN A 248 24.91 -3.72 -10.28
CA GLN A 248 23.76 -4.42 -10.83
C GLN A 248 23.44 -3.93 -12.23
N PHE A 249 22.85 -4.81 -13.03
CA PHE A 249 22.27 -4.46 -14.32
C PHE A 249 20.76 -4.36 -14.17
N GLU A 250 20.19 -3.35 -14.80
CA GLU A 250 18.76 -3.33 -15.10
C GLU A 250 18.53 -3.98 -16.45
N VAL A 251 17.74 -5.05 -16.47
CA VAL A 251 17.36 -5.78 -17.66
C VAL A 251 15.88 -5.49 -17.93
N THR A 252 15.61 -4.73 -18.98
CA THR A 252 14.27 -4.23 -19.32
C THR A 252 13.71 -5.00 -20.51
N GLY A 253 12.52 -5.55 -20.34
CA GLY A 253 11.79 -6.30 -21.36
C GLY A 253 10.53 -5.56 -21.76
N ARG A 254 10.31 -5.33 -23.05
CA ARG A 254 9.09 -4.74 -23.59
C ARG A 254 8.61 -5.54 -24.80
N ARG A 255 7.30 -5.80 -24.88
CA ARG A 255 6.69 -6.41 -26.06
C ARG A 255 6.62 -5.40 -27.21
N ASN A 256 7.05 -5.81 -28.39
CA ASN A 256 6.96 -5.01 -29.61
C ASN A 256 5.58 -5.16 -30.28
N ASP A 257 5.36 -4.44 -31.37
CA ASP A 257 4.09 -4.46 -32.12
C ASP A 257 3.74 -5.84 -32.70
N ALA A 258 4.74 -6.70 -32.90
CA ALA A 258 4.56 -8.08 -33.33
C ALA A 258 4.19 -9.04 -32.17
N GLY A 259 3.99 -8.52 -30.96
CA GLY A 259 3.66 -9.33 -29.80
C GLY A 259 4.85 -10.12 -29.25
N VAL A 260 6.10 -9.76 -29.59
CA VAL A 260 7.31 -10.46 -29.15
C VAL A 260 8.01 -9.66 -28.05
N MET A 261 8.35 -10.31 -26.94
CA MET A 261 9.08 -9.66 -25.84
C MET A 261 10.55 -9.42 -26.21
N CYS A 262 10.98 -8.16 -26.20
CA CYS A 262 12.34 -7.74 -26.51
C CYS A 262 13.07 -7.27 -25.25
N TRP A 263 14.27 -7.81 -25.01
CA TRP A 263 15.07 -7.51 -23.82
C TRP A 263 16.30 -6.66 -24.14
N LYS A 264 16.55 -5.67 -23.29
CA LYS A 264 17.75 -4.81 -23.26
C LYS A 264 18.34 -4.83 -21.85
N HIS A 265 19.61 -4.53 -21.71
CA HIS A 265 20.24 -4.38 -20.40
C HIS A 265 21.03 -3.06 -20.32
N ALA A 266 21.06 -2.46 -19.13
CA ALA A 266 21.84 -1.27 -18.82
C ALA A 266 22.52 -1.40 -17.46
N TRP A 267 23.66 -0.75 -17.28
CA TRP A 267 24.35 -0.69 -16.00
C TRP A 267 23.63 0.30 -15.07
N ASP A 268 23.12 -0.17 -13.93
CA ASP A 268 22.30 0.63 -13.00
C ASP A 268 23.17 1.28 -11.90
N VAL A 269 24.11 2.11 -12.32
CA VAL A 269 24.95 2.96 -11.46
C VAL A 269 25.23 4.29 -12.17
N LEU A 270 25.39 5.37 -11.39
CA LEU A 270 25.80 6.68 -11.87
C LEU A 270 27.12 6.60 -12.64
N ASP A 271 27.16 7.31 -13.77
CA ASP A 271 28.33 7.48 -14.64
C ASP A 271 29.45 8.20 -13.88
N THR A 272 30.33 7.40 -13.30
CA THR A 272 31.40 7.86 -12.40
C THR A 272 32.64 7.00 -12.67
N PRO A 273 33.87 7.54 -12.51
CA PRO A 273 35.08 6.76 -12.74
C PRO A 273 35.16 5.47 -11.90
N THR A 274 34.56 5.48 -10.71
CA THR A 274 34.46 4.29 -9.86
C THR A 274 33.43 3.30 -10.39
N GLY A 275 32.31 3.78 -10.94
CA GLY A 275 31.31 2.98 -11.63
C GLY A 275 31.88 2.28 -12.87
N ASP A 276 32.69 2.98 -13.66
CA ASP A 276 33.31 2.43 -14.88
C ASP A 276 34.32 1.33 -14.59
N ARG A 277 35.18 1.53 -13.59
CA ARG A 277 36.12 0.50 -13.14
C ARG A 277 35.38 -0.76 -12.68
N ARG A 278 34.28 -0.59 -11.93
CA ARG A 278 33.42 -1.72 -11.52
C ARG A 278 32.78 -2.40 -12.71
N LEU A 279 32.24 -1.63 -13.66
CA LEU A 279 31.64 -2.18 -14.88
C LEU A 279 32.65 -3.01 -15.67
N HIS A 280 33.89 -2.54 -15.80
CA HIS A 280 34.96 -3.28 -16.47
C HIS A 280 35.24 -4.63 -15.80
N VAL A 281 35.39 -4.64 -14.47
CA VAL A 281 35.59 -5.88 -13.69
C VAL A 281 34.40 -6.82 -13.83
N VAL A 282 33.18 -6.30 -13.71
CA VAL A 282 31.96 -7.10 -13.80
C VAL A 282 31.80 -7.73 -15.18
N ARG A 283 32.14 -7.02 -16.27
CA ARG A 283 32.06 -7.55 -17.64
C ARG A 283 32.95 -8.77 -17.88
N GLN A 284 34.00 -8.94 -17.09
CA GLN A 284 34.89 -10.10 -17.14
C GLN A 284 34.42 -11.25 -16.24
N SER A 285 33.38 -11.05 -15.43
CA SER A 285 32.89 -12.07 -14.50
C SER A 285 32.05 -13.14 -15.19
N VAL A 286 32.09 -14.36 -14.63
CA VAL A 286 31.21 -15.48 -15.05
C VAL A 286 29.73 -15.11 -14.90
N ALA A 287 29.38 -14.34 -13.86
CA ALA A 287 28.01 -13.90 -13.63
C ALA A 287 27.48 -13.01 -14.77
N TYR A 288 28.31 -12.11 -15.29
CA TYR A 288 27.93 -11.29 -16.43
C TYR A 288 27.75 -12.12 -17.71
N GLN A 289 28.65 -13.09 -17.97
CA GLN A 289 28.51 -13.99 -19.12
C GLN A 289 27.23 -14.83 -19.04
N LYS A 290 26.92 -15.39 -17.87
CA LYS A 290 25.65 -16.10 -17.63
C LYS A 290 24.42 -15.23 -17.86
N MET A 291 24.46 -13.96 -17.41
CA MET A 291 23.37 -13.02 -17.65
C MET A 291 23.16 -12.78 -19.15
N LEU A 292 24.24 -12.57 -19.91
CA LEU A 292 24.17 -12.41 -21.36
C LEU A 292 23.67 -13.67 -22.06
N GLU A 293 24.07 -14.85 -21.59
CA GLU A 293 23.62 -16.14 -22.10
C GLU A 293 22.10 -16.31 -21.92
N VAL A 294 21.56 -16.03 -20.73
CA VAL A 294 20.10 -16.07 -20.49
C VAL A 294 19.36 -15.12 -21.44
N ILE A 295 19.86 -13.89 -21.60
CA ILE A 295 19.26 -12.90 -22.53
C ILE A 295 19.35 -13.39 -23.99
N ARG A 296 20.44 -14.07 -24.37
CA ARG A 296 20.66 -14.56 -25.73
C ARG A 296 19.86 -15.84 -26.04
N ILE A 297 19.83 -16.82 -25.15
CA ILE A 297 19.05 -18.05 -25.30
C ILE A 297 17.56 -17.71 -25.44
N GLY A 298 17.09 -16.77 -24.64
CA GLY A 298 15.76 -16.21 -24.79
C GLY A 298 15.50 -15.70 -26.21
N ARG A 299 16.45 -15.00 -26.83
CA ARG A 299 16.33 -14.52 -28.22
C ARG A 299 16.41 -15.64 -29.27
N ALA A 300 17.21 -16.68 -29.04
CA ALA A 300 17.39 -17.79 -29.99
C ALA A 300 16.16 -18.71 -30.08
N ALA A 301 15.44 -18.90 -28.97
CA ALA A 301 14.18 -19.65 -28.93
C ALA A 301 13.09 -19.03 -29.84
N LEU A 302 13.14 -17.73 -30.10
CA LEU A 302 12.25 -17.08 -31.07
C LEU A 302 12.62 -17.41 -32.52
N GLN A 303 13.91 -17.45 -32.86
CA GLN A 303 14.36 -17.67 -34.24
C GLN A 303 14.04 -19.09 -34.74
N LEU A 304 14.13 -20.10 -33.86
CA LEU A 304 13.74 -21.47 -34.19
C LEU A 304 12.22 -21.59 -34.41
N ASN A 305 11.40 -20.94 -33.57
CA ASN A 305 9.94 -21.00 -33.71
C ASN A 305 9.42 -20.28 -34.99
N PHE A 306 10.09 -19.23 -35.46
CA PHE A 306 9.78 -18.61 -36.76
C PHE A 306 10.25 -19.46 -37.95
N SER A 307 11.35 -20.21 -37.83
CA SER A 307 11.79 -21.14 -38.89
C SER A 307 10.82 -22.31 -39.04
N THR A 308 10.38 -22.94 -37.94
CA THR A 308 9.43 -24.06 -38.00
C THR A 308 8.00 -23.66 -38.40
N MET A 309 7.61 -22.39 -38.31
CA MET A 309 6.32 -21.92 -38.86
C MET A 309 6.39 -21.57 -40.35
N LEU A 310 7.57 -21.25 -40.89
CA LEU A 310 7.75 -21.03 -42.33
C LEU A 310 7.91 -22.35 -43.12
N ASP A 311 8.25 -23.45 -42.44
CA ASP A 311 8.31 -24.80 -43.03
C ASP A 311 6.96 -25.55 -43.02
N LEU A 312 5.86 -24.89 -42.61
CA LEU A 312 4.51 -25.45 -42.55
C LEU A 312 3.48 -24.68 -43.42
N VAL A 313 3.95 -23.96 -44.46
CA VAL A 313 3.10 -23.38 -45.52
C VAL A 313 3.38 -24.05 -46.86
#